data_AF-A0A7C5RDM1-F1
#
_entry.id   AF-A0A7C5RDM1-F1
#
_cell.length_a   1.000
_cell.length_b   1.000
_cell.length_c   1.000
_cell.angle_alpha   90.00
_cell.angle_beta   90.00
_cell.angle_gamma   90.00
#
_symmetry.space_group_name_H-M   'P 1'
#
loop_
_entity.id
_entity.type
_entity.pdbx_description
1 polymer ?
#
loop_
_entity_poly.entity_id
_entity_poly.type
_entity_poly.pdbx_seq_one_letter_code
_entity_poly.pdbx_strand_id
1 'polypeptide(L)'
;MIRGVHLAQVTDVHPQEYALSVYLPYLPPGLLGKGLRVRLGGRMQRPTAGDYYLPRVGDWGLVAFPLEDPRSGVWLLSLPDRGFHLVPEELLTQDPDAVLTHHPGGQWTVHHGDGSTEAVWPDGTAVQVIRKDTPRSWLGRLVERFRTRRSGQAWTPPERKPYSPPPGPTAYLYLTHPSGAEVHLAQDGSVRVKTPAGHTFTLDEGEFGAPGELTWRHASGHVVRLTPTGIVVHSAGTLTLTAAGAVVIDGASIAIG
;
A
#
# COMPACT_ATOMS: atom_id res chain seq x y z
N MET A 1 -7.64 -32.52 -30.37
CA MET A 1 -6.26 -32.30 -29.87
C MET A 1 -6.19 -30.89 -29.34
N ILE A 2 -5.73 -30.70 -28.11
CA ILE A 2 -5.69 -29.38 -27.45
C ILE A 2 -4.23 -28.92 -27.44
N ARG A 3 -3.93 -27.79 -28.07
CA ARG A 3 -2.56 -27.28 -28.22
C ARG A 3 -2.51 -25.79 -27.96
N GLY A 4 -1.52 -25.38 -27.17
CA GLY A 4 -1.17 -23.99 -26.97
C GLY A 4 -1.82 -23.41 -25.72
N VAL A 5 -2.07 -22.10 -25.76
CA VAL A 5 -2.68 -21.35 -24.66
C VAL A 5 -4.14 -21.09 -24.99
N HIS A 6 -5.02 -21.36 -24.03
CA HIS A 6 -6.45 -21.22 -24.19
C HIS A 6 -7.06 -20.42 -23.05
N LEU A 7 -8.15 -19.73 -23.38
CA LEU A 7 -9.04 -19.15 -22.39
C LEU A 7 -9.84 -20.27 -21.72
N ALA A 8 -9.92 -20.26 -20.39
CA ALA A 8 -10.64 -21.23 -19.58
C ALA A 8 -11.36 -20.55 -18.41
N GLN A 9 -12.45 -21.16 -17.94
CA GLN A 9 -13.13 -20.79 -16.71
C GLN A 9 -12.92 -21.86 -15.64
N VAL A 10 -12.67 -21.46 -14.39
CA VAL A 10 -12.51 -22.38 -13.27
C VAL A 10 -13.88 -22.94 -12.87
N THR A 11 -14.03 -24.26 -12.92
CA THR A 11 -15.26 -24.96 -12.50
C THR A 11 -15.15 -25.54 -11.09
N ASP A 12 -13.94 -25.86 -10.63
CA ASP A 12 -13.69 -26.42 -9.30
C ASP A 12 -12.24 -26.20 -8.87
N VAL A 13 -11.97 -26.15 -7.56
CA VAL A 13 -10.67 -25.82 -6.97
C VAL A 13 -10.21 -26.95 -6.05
N HIS A 14 -8.96 -27.39 -6.18
CA HIS A 14 -8.42 -28.55 -5.48
C HIS A 14 -7.12 -28.21 -4.76
N PRO A 15 -7.20 -27.58 -3.58
CA PRO A 15 -6.04 -27.00 -2.90
C PRO A 15 -4.97 -28.02 -2.53
N GLN A 16 -5.35 -29.24 -2.13
CA GLN A 16 -4.40 -30.27 -1.69
C GLN A 16 -3.48 -30.74 -2.82
N GLU A 17 -3.92 -30.60 -4.08
CA GLU A 17 -3.18 -31.03 -5.27
C GLU A 17 -2.56 -29.86 -6.04
N TYR A 18 -2.73 -28.62 -5.57
CA TYR A 18 -2.40 -27.41 -6.32
C TYR A 18 -2.96 -27.46 -7.75
N ALA A 19 -4.23 -27.82 -7.87
CA ALA A 19 -4.87 -28.08 -9.16
C ALA A 19 -6.28 -27.46 -9.24
N LEU A 20 -6.76 -27.27 -10.46
CA LEU A 20 -8.07 -26.73 -10.81
C LEU A 20 -8.78 -27.67 -11.78
N SER A 21 -10.10 -27.71 -11.73
CA SER A 21 -10.88 -28.15 -12.89
C SER A 21 -11.28 -26.93 -13.70
N VAL A 22 -11.08 -26.98 -15.02
CA VAL A 22 -11.38 -25.86 -15.91
C VAL A 22 -12.29 -26.28 -17.05
N TYR A 23 -13.16 -25.36 -17.44
CA TYR A 23 -14.00 -25.43 -18.63
C TYR A 23 -13.36 -24.64 -19.77
N LEU A 24 -13.26 -25.26 -20.95
CA LEU A 24 -12.79 -24.62 -22.18
C LEU A 24 -14.03 -24.30 -23.05
N PRO A 25 -14.34 -23.02 -23.32
CA PRO A 25 -15.61 -22.62 -23.94
C PRO A 25 -15.80 -23.13 -25.37
N TYR A 26 -14.71 -23.44 -26.08
CA TYR A 26 -14.77 -23.98 -27.44
C TYR A 26 -14.95 -25.51 -27.47
N LEU A 27 -14.93 -26.18 -26.32
CA LEU A 27 -15.21 -27.62 -26.22
C LEU A 27 -16.65 -27.85 -25.75
N PRO A 28 -17.36 -28.81 -26.35
CA PRO A 28 -18.72 -29.11 -25.96
C PRO A 28 -18.78 -29.59 -24.50
N PRO A 29 -19.72 -29.10 -23.67
CA PRO A 29 -19.79 -29.41 -22.23
C PRO A 29 -19.81 -30.91 -21.93
N GLY A 30 -20.47 -31.71 -22.77
CA GLY A 30 -20.60 -33.16 -22.60
C GLY A 30 -19.28 -33.95 -22.75
N LEU A 31 -18.24 -33.35 -23.34
CA LEU A 31 -16.98 -34.04 -23.61
C LEU A 31 -16.01 -34.03 -22.42
N LEU A 32 -16.18 -33.06 -21.51
CA LEU A 32 -15.26 -32.84 -20.39
C LEU A 32 -15.87 -33.16 -19.02
N GLY A 33 -17.17 -33.45 -18.95
CA GLY A 33 -17.85 -33.76 -17.69
C GLY A 33 -17.65 -32.66 -16.64
N LYS A 34 -16.85 -32.97 -15.60
CA LYS A 34 -16.53 -32.04 -14.49
C LYS A 34 -15.49 -30.96 -14.85
N GLY A 35 -14.99 -30.93 -16.08
CA GLY A 35 -13.92 -30.05 -16.55
C GLY A 35 -12.58 -30.77 -16.67
N LEU A 36 -11.60 -30.11 -17.30
CA LEU A 36 -10.23 -30.61 -17.43
C LEU A 36 -9.43 -30.27 -16.17
N ARG A 37 -8.77 -31.27 -15.60
CA ARG A 37 -7.87 -31.08 -14.46
C ARG A 37 -6.56 -30.48 -14.93
N VAL A 38 -6.17 -29.35 -14.34
CA VAL A 38 -4.94 -28.61 -14.68
C VAL A 38 -4.20 -28.22 -13.41
N ARG A 39 -2.86 -28.16 -13.47
CA ARG A 39 -2.01 -27.77 -12.34
C ARG A 39 -1.88 -26.25 -12.25
N LEU A 40 -1.70 -25.71 -11.06
CA LEU A 40 -1.43 -24.29 -10.85
C LEU A 40 -0.01 -23.94 -11.27
N GLY A 41 0.12 -22.97 -12.18
CA GLY A 41 1.33 -22.17 -12.32
C GLY A 41 1.48 -21.24 -11.13
N GLY A 42 2.71 -21.03 -10.68
CA GLY A 42 3.06 -20.20 -9.53
C GLY A 42 4.35 -19.44 -9.79
N ARG A 43 4.61 -18.43 -8.97
CA ARG A 43 5.89 -17.71 -9.00
C ARG A 43 6.86 -18.40 -8.05
N MET A 44 8.15 -18.37 -8.39
CA MET A 44 9.22 -18.93 -7.55
C MET A 44 9.01 -20.41 -7.15
N GLN A 45 8.50 -21.24 -8.06
CA GLN A 45 8.26 -22.66 -7.78
C GLN A 45 9.56 -23.39 -7.41
N ARG A 46 9.59 -23.95 -6.20
CA ARG A 46 10.63 -24.84 -5.66
C ARG A 46 9.99 -26.15 -5.21
N PRO A 47 10.75 -27.24 -5.03
CA PRO A 47 10.19 -28.53 -4.59
C PRO A 47 9.39 -28.48 -3.28
N THR A 48 9.71 -27.53 -2.38
CA THR A 48 9.10 -27.41 -1.05
C THR A 48 8.46 -26.05 -0.77
N ALA A 49 8.50 -25.11 -1.72
CA ALA A 49 8.02 -23.75 -1.53
C ALA A 49 7.60 -23.13 -2.87
N GLY A 50 6.68 -22.16 -2.83
CA GLY A 50 6.30 -21.40 -4.01
C GLY A 50 5.10 -20.52 -3.74
N ASP A 51 4.95 -19.47 -4.53
CA ASP A 51 3.81 -18.56 -4.45
C ASP A 51 2.76 -19.05 -5.45
N TYR A 52 1.69 -19.66 -4.94
CA TYR A 52 0.57 -20.12 -5.74
C TYR A 52 -0.63 -19.22 -5.45
N TYR A 53 -1.16 -18.60 -6.49
CA TYR A 53 -2.43 -17.91 -6.41
C TYR A 53 -3.53 -18.90 -6.77
N LEU A 54 -4.42 -19.20 -5.83
CA LEU A 54 -5.59 -20.06 -6.03
C LEU A 54 -6.76 -19.23 -6.55
N PRO A 55 -7.18 -19.42 -7.82
CA PRO A 55 -8.38 -18.78 -8.36
C PRO A 55 -9.64 -19.31 -7.67
N ARG A 56 -10.75 -18.57 -7.82
CA ARG A 56 -12.07 -18.98 -7.35
C ARG A 56 -12.86 -19.66 -8.46
N VAL A 57 -13.86 -20.45 -8.10
CA VAL A 57 -14.84 -20.99 -9.06
C VAL A 57 -15.54 -19.82 -9.77
N GLY A 58 -15.59 -19.87 -11.09
CA GLY A 58 -16.13 -18.81 -11.95
C GLY A 58 -15.06 -17.90 -12.56
N ASP A 59 -13.85 -17.87 -12.00
CA ASP A 59 -12.75 -17.04 -12.53
C ASP A 59 -12.38 -17.47 -13.94
N TRP A 60 -12.11 -16.48 -14.80
CA TRP A 60 -11.55 -16.72 -16.13
C TRP A 60 -10.02 -16.64 -16.08
N GLY A 61 -9.34 -17.33 -16.99
CA GLY A 61 -7.89 -17.31 -17.06
C GLY A 61 -7.31 -18.01 -18.27
N LEU A 62 -5.99 -18.07 -18.32
CA LEU A 62 -5.23 -18.71 -19.38
C LEU A 62 -4.67 -20.03 -18.89
N VAL A 63 -4.90 -21.09 -19.67
CA VAL A 63 -4.33 -22.42 -19.46
C VAL A 63 -3.47 -22.81 -20.65
N ALA A 64 -2.30 -23.38 -20.40
CA ALA A 64 -1.43 -23.95 -21.43
C ALA A 64 -1.45 -25.47 -21.37
N PHE A 65 -1.48 -26.13 -22.53
CA PHE A 65 -1.31 -27.59 -22.65
C PHE A 65 0.03 -27.89 -23.34
N PRO A 66 1.12 -28.06 -22.56
CA PRO A 66 2.41 -28.41 -23.12
C PRO A 66 2.35 -29.79 -23.77
N LEU A 67 3.13 -29.98 -24.84
CA LEU A 67 3.24 -31.26 -25.55
C LEU A 67 1.92 -31.79 -26.15
N GLU A 68 0.93 -30.92 -26.34
CA GLU A 68 -0.38 -31.27 -26.91
C GLU A 68 -1.15 -32.33 -26.09
N ASP A 69 -0.80 -32.47 -24.80
CA ASP A 69 -1.42 -33.42 -23.88
C ASP A 69 -2.48 -32.72 -23.00
N PRO A 70 -3.77 -33.10 -23.09
CA PRO A 70 -4.81 -32.52 -22.23
C PRO A 70 -4.62 -32.81 -20.74
N ARG A 71 -3.79 -33.81 -20.37
CA ARG A 71 -3.49 -34.16 -18.98
C ARG A 71 -2.37 -33.33 -18.36
N SER A 72 -1.60 -32.62 -19.18
CA SER A 72 -0.45 -31.83 -18.77
C SER A 72 -0.78 -30.35 -18.55
N GLY A 73 -2.06 -29.98 -18.58
CA GLY A 73 -2.50 -28.60 -18.52
C GLY A 73 -1.98 -27.83 -17.30
N VAL A 74 -1.54 -26.59 -17.53
CA VAL A 74 -1.03 -25.67 -16.50
C VAL A 74 -1.80 -24.36 -16.58
N TRP A 75 -2.39 -23.95 -15.46
CA TRP A 75 -2.99 -22.63 -15.28
C TRP A 75 -1.89 -21.57 -15.21
N LEU A 76 -1.84 -20.66 -16.17
CA LEU A 76 -0.78 -19.64 -16.24
C LEU A 76 -1.11 -18.42 -15.40
N LEU A 77 -2.33 -17.89 -15.55
CA LEU A 77 -2.81 -16.70 -14.86
C LEU A 77 -4.34 -16.64 -14.88
N SER A 78 -4.92 -16.02 -13.86
CA SER A 78 -6.31 -15.57 -13.90
C SER A 78 -6.40 -14.25 -14.64
N LEU A 79 -7.39 -14.12 -15.51
CA LEU A 79 -7.77 -12.84 -16.08
C LEU A 79 -8.64 -12.11 -15.04
N PRO A 80 -8.38 -10.83 -14.78
CA PRO A 80 -9.30 -10.04 -14.00
C PRO A 80 -10.66 -10.04 -14.69
N ASP A 81 -11.74 -10.20 -13.92
CA ASP A 81 -13.10 -10.13 -14.47
C ASP A 81 -13.27 -8.74 -15.10
N ARG A 82 -13.36 -8.72 -16.44
CA ARG A 82 -13.39 -7.49 -17.24
C ARG A 82 -14.62 -6.61 -16.93
N GLY A 83 -15.62 -7.15 -16.23
CA GLY A 83 -16.83 -6.41 -15.86
C GLY A 83 -16.72 -5.57 -14.58
N PHE A 84 -15.85 -5.92 -13.62
CA PHE A 84 -15.88 -5.33 -12.28
C PHE A 84 -14.58 -4.58 -11.88
N HIS A 85 -13.48 -4.81 -12.59
CA HIS A 85 -12.14 -4.36 -12.17
C HIS A 85 -11.31 -3.73 -13.29
N LEU A 86 -11.95 -3.15 -14.32
CA LEU A 86 -11.21 -2.29 -15.25
C LEU A 86 -10.63 -1.11 -14.47
N VAL A 87 -9.35 -0.83 -14.73
CA VAL A 87 -8.77 0.46 -14.31
C VAL A 87 -9.67 1.54 -14.92
N PRO A 88 -10.23 2.46 -14.11
CA PRO A 88 -11.08 3.52 -14.64
C PRO A 88 -10.34 4.21 -15.78
N GLU A 89 -10.96 4.35 -16.95
CA GLU A 89 -10.31 5.01 -18.10
C GLU A 89 -9.93 6.44 -17.73
N GLU A 90 -10.68 7.05 -16.81
CA GLU A 90 -10.40 8.35 -16.20
C GLU A 90 -9.06 8.35 -15.45
N LEU A 91 -8.76 7.29 -14.69
CA LEU A 91 -7.49 7.16 -13.97
C LEU A 91 -6.32 7.06 -14.96
N LEU A 92 -6.45 6.25 -16.02
CA LEU A 92 -5.42 6.12 -17.05
C LEU A 92 -5.25 7.39 -17.89
N THR A 93 -6.31 8.19 -18.02
CA THR A 93 -6.25 9.50 -18.71
C THR A 93 -5.51 10.53 -17.86
N GLN A 94 -5.70 10.53 -16.55
CA GLN A 94 -5.06 11.46 -15.62
C GLN A 94 -3.60 11.07 -15.31
N ASP A 95 -3.36 9.77 -15.14
CA ASP A 95 -2.06 9.19 -14.82
C ASP A 95 -1.84 7.93 -15.67
N PRO A 96 -1.24 8.07 -16.86
CA PRO A 96 -1.04 6.94 -17.79
C PRO A 96 -0.06 5.90 -17.27
N ASP A 97 0.73 6.23 -16.25
CA ASP A 97 1.70 5.35 -15.63
C ASP A 97 1.13 4.67 -14.36
N ALA A 98 -0.15 4.92 -14.01
CA ALA A 98 -0.76 4.36 -12.81
C ALA A 98 -0.93 2.84 -12.87
N VAL A 99 -0.67 2.18 -11.73
CA VAL A 99 -0.89 0.74 -11.54
C VAL A 99 -1.92 0.54 -10.44
N LEU A 100 -3.11 0.09 -10.83
CA LEU A 100 -4.17 -0.32 -9.90
C LEU A 100 -4.04 -1.81 -9.56
N THR A 101 -4.08 -2.12 -8.28
CA THR A 101 -4.08 -3.50 -7.76
C THR A 101 -5.29 -3.71 -6.87
N HIS A 102 -6.14 -4.68 -7.21
CA HIS A 102 -7.24 -5.13 -6.35
C HIS A 102 -6.78 -6.31 -5.48
N HIS A 103 -7.08 -6.26 -4.19
CA HIS A 103 -6.73 -7.30 -3.23
C HIS A 103 -7.95 -8.18 -2.91
N PRO A 104 -7.75 -9.47 -2.53
CA PRO A 104 -8.85 -10.39 -2.23
C PRO A 104 -9.83 -9.94 -1.14
N GLY A 105 -9.40 -9.02 -0.27
CA GLY A 105 -10.22 -8.42 0.79
C GLY A 105 -11.06 -7.22 0.35
N GLY A 106 -11.13 -6.90 -0.95
CA GLY A 106 -11.85 -5.76 -1.49
C GLY A 106 -11.09 -4.42 -1.37
N GLN A 107 -9.95 -4.41 -0.69
CA GLN A 107 -9.01 -3.30 -0.72
C GLN A 107 -8.49 -3.11 -2.15
N TRP A 108 -8.27 -1.87 -2.56
CA TRP A 108 -7.53 -1.56 -3.77
C TRP A 108 -6.39 -0.59 -3.47
N THR A 109 -5.34 -0.65 -4.28
CA THR A 109 -4.18 0.23 -4.18
C THR A 109 -3.82 0.78 -5.55
N VAL A 110 -3.60 2.08 -5.65
CA VAL A 110 -3.08 2.73 -6.86
C VAL A 110 -1.66 3.19 -6.59
N HIS A 111 -0.73 2.79 -7.44
CA HIS A 111 0.61 3.37 -7.50
C HIS A 111 0.68 4.32 -8.68
N HIS A 112 0.95 5.59 -8.41
CA HIS A 112 0.97 6.64 -9.42
C HIS A 112 2.33 6.77 -10.10
N GLY A 113 2.35 7.36 -11.30
CA GLY A 113 3.58 7.62 -12.06
C GLY A 113 4.58 8.55 -11.35
N ASP A 114 4.10 9.40 -10.44
CA ASP A 114 4.90 10.32 -9.62
C ASP A 114 5.51 9.64 -8.37
N GLY A 115 5.19 8.36 -8.14
CA GLY A 115 5.61 7.58 -6.98
C GLY A 115 4.74 7.76 -5.74
N SER A 116 3.65 8.52 -5.82
CA SER A 116 2.62 8.51 -4.79
C SER A 116 1.84 7.19 -4.80
N THR A 117 1.19 6.87 -3.70
CA THR A 117 0.42 5.63 -3.56
C THR A 117 -0.84 5.91 -2.76
N GLU A 118 -1.95 5.38 -3.24
CA GLU A 118 -3.25 5.38 -2.56
C GLU A 118 -3.65 3.95 -2.24
N ALA A 119 -4.23 3.74 -1.07
CA ALA A 119 -4.80 2.48 -0.62
C ALA A 119 -6.17 2.75 -0.02
N VAL A 120 -7.21 2.06 -0.50
CA VAL A 120 -8.57 2.22 0.00
C VAL A 120 -9.14 0.86 0.37
N TRP A 121 -9.72 0.78 1.56
CA TRP A 121 -10.34 -0.41 2.12
C TRP A 121 -11.85 -0.43 1.84
N PRO A 122 -12.50 -1.61 1.94
CA PRO A 122 -13.95 -1.74 1.67
C PRO A 122 -14.84 -0.90 2.58
N ASP A 123 -14.37 -0.58 3.78
CA ASP A 123 -15.08 0.29 4.71
C ASP A 123 -15.06 1.76 4.26
N GLY A 124 -14.21 2.13 3.30
CA GLY A 124 -13.97 3.49 2.82
C GLY A 124 -12.79 4.17 3.50
N THR A 125 -12.06 3.48 4.38
CA THR A 125 -10.79 3.98 4.92
C THR A 125 -9.81 4.13 3.78
N ALA A 126 -9.11 5.26 3.73
CA ALA A 126 -8.14 5.60 2.71
C ALA A 126 -6.81 5.99 3.34
N VAL A 127 -5.71 5.54 2.73
CA VAL A 127 -4.35 5.98 3.05
C VAL A 127 -3.69 6.45 1.77
N GLN A 128 -3.21 7.69 1.76
CA GLN A 128 -2.46 8.27 0.66
C GLN A 128 -1.05 8.62 1.13
N VAL A 129 -0.05 8.18 0.38
CA VAL A 129 1.35 8.55 0.57
C VAL A 129 1.77 9.37 -0.64
N ILE A 130 1.94 10.67 -0.46
CA ILE A 130 2.36 11.59 -1.53
C ILE A 130 3.85 11.80 -1.42
N ARG A 131 4.61 11.44 -2.45
CA ARG A 131 6.05 11.71 -2.52
C ARG A 131 6.28 12.88 -3.45
N LYS A 132 6.74 14.00 -2.90
CA LYS A 132 7.16 15.14 -3.70
C LYS A 132 8.57 14.85 -4.23
N ASP A 133 8.78 15.05 -5.52
CA ASP A 133 10.11 15.01 -6.18
C ASP A 133 10.80 13.65 -6.28
N THR A 134 10.08 12.52 -6.30
CA THR A 134 10.73 11.24 -6.64
C THR A 134 11.11 11.25 -8.13
N PRO A 135 12.41 11.24 -8.50
CA PRO A 135 12.77 11.09 -9.90
C PRO A 135 12.29 9.72 -10.39
N ARG A 136 11.60 9.69 -11.54
CA ARG A 136 11.01 8.54 -12.27
C ARG A 136 11.87 7.25 -12.39
N SER A 137 13.11 7.21 -11.89
CA SER A 137 14.08 6.16 -12.18
C SER A 137 14.92 5.70 -10.98
N TRP A 138 14.33 5.55 -9.79
CA TRP A 138 15.06 4.92 -8.67
C TRP A 138 15.55 3.51 -9.02
N LEU A 139 14.78 2.74 -9.80
CA LEU A 139 15.20 1.45 -10.35
C LEU A 139 16.37 1.56 -11.36
N GLY A 140 16.49 2.69 -12.08
CA GLY A 140 17.57 2.92 -13.04
C GLY A 140 18.94 3.10 -12.39
N ARG A 141 19.02 3.71 -11.20
CA ARG A 141 20.29 3.95 -10.48
C ARG A 141 20.85 2.74 -9.73
N LEU A 142 20.02 1.73 -9.45
CA LEU A 142 20.50 0.46 -8.90
C LEU A 142 21.34 -0.33 -9.91
N VAL A 143 21.12 -0.13 -11.22
CA VAL A 143 21.80 -0.87 -12.30
C VAL A 143 23.22 -0.34 -12.58
N GLU A 144 23.51 0.95 -12.32
CA GLU A 144 24.87 1.50 -12.44
C GLU A 144 25.88 0.89 -11.45
N ARG A 145 25.40 0.25 -10.37
CA ARG A 145 26.25 -0.33 -9.32
C ARG A 145 26.88 -1.67 -9.66
N PHE A 146 26.56 -2.27 -10.81
CA PHE A 146 27.04 -3.62 -11.15
C PHE A 146 27.87 -3.70 -12.44
N ARG A 147 28.12 -2.60 -13.15
CA ARG A 147 28.88 -2.64 -14.41
C ARG A 147 29.77 -1.42 -14.62
N THR A 148 30.95 -1.41 -13.99
CA THR A 148 32.13 -0.76 -14.58
C THR A 148 33.06 -1.83 -15.11
N ARG A 149 32.72 -2.39 -16.28
CA ARG A 149 33.65 -3.20 -17.06
C ARG A 149 34.44 -2.23 -17.95
N ARG A 150 35.70 -1.93 -17.62
CA ARG A 150 36.62 -1.42 -18.64
C ARG A 150 37.08 -2.61 -19.46
N SER A 151 36.90 -2.57 -20.77
CA SER A 151 37.38 -3.63 -21.67
C SER A 151 38.88 -3.83 -21.48
N GLY A 152 39.31 -5.04 -21.08
CA GLY A 152 40.73 -5.42 -21.05
C GLY A 152 41.39 -5.66 -19.68
N GLN A 153 40.68 -5.55 -18.54
CA GLN A 153 41.25 -5.89 -17.22
C GLN A 153 40.82 -7.28 -16.70
N ALA A 154 41.75 -7.94 -16.02
CA ALA A 154 41.55 -9.21 -15.30
C ALA A 154 40.48 -9.05 -14.19
N TRP A 155 39.87 -10.17 -13.80
CA TRP A 155 38.72 -10.23 -12.91
C TRP A 155 39.05 -9.74 -11.48
N THR A 156 38.83 -8.46 -11.22
CA THR A 156 38.88 -7.90 -9.85
C THR A 156 37.51 -8.09 -9.20
N PRO A 157 37.41 -8.64 -7.98
CA PRO A 157 36.14 -8.74 -7.26
C PRO A 157 35.53 -7.34 -7.08
N PRO A 158 34.22 -7.16 -7.30
CA PRO A 158 33.57 -5.87 -7.11
C PRO A 158 33.68 -5.44 -5.65
N GLU A 159 34.29 -4.28 -5.40
CA GLU A 159 34.36 -3.68 -4.08
C GLU A 159 32.97 -3.19 -3.64
N ARG A 160 32.49 -3.68 -2.50
CA ARG A 160 31.25 -3.19 -1.88
C ARG A 160 31.52 -1.83 -1.25
N LYS A 161 31.12 -0.75 -1.93
CA LYS A 161 31.07 0.57 -1.30
C LYS A 161 29.97 0.61 -0.23
N PRO A 162 30.22 1.18 0.96
CA PRO A 162 29.19 1.47 1.95
C PRO A 162 28.05 2.25 1.29
N TYR A 163 26.81 1.80 1.48
CA TYR A 163 25.66 2.48 0.94
C TYR A 163 25.29 3.64 1.86
N SER A 164 25.51 4.86 1.38
CA SER A 164 24.81 6.03 1.89
C SER A 164 23.55 6.20 1.06
N PRO A 165 22.35 5.88 1.58
CA PRO A 165 21.12 6.25 0.89
C PRO A 165 21.14 7.76 0.65
N PRO A 166 20.75 8.24 -0.54
CA PRO A 166 20.43 9.65 -0.67
C PRO A 166 19.34 9.97 0.38
N PRO A 167 19.29 11.22 0.89
CA PRO A 167 18.16 11.64 1.72
C PRO A 167 16.87 11.20 1.02
N GLY A 168 16.06 10.42 1.73
CA GLY A 168 14.85 9.82 1.15
C GLY A 168 13.93 10.92 0.62
N PRO A 169 13.19 10.67 -0.47
CA PRO A 169 12.17 11.60 -0.93
C PRO A 169 11.20 11.85 0.23
N THR A 170 10.85 13.11 0.42
CA THR A 170 9.97 13.53 1.51
C THR A 170 8.55 13.09 1.17
N ALA A 171 7.92 12.41 2.12
CA ALA A 171 6.60 11.84 1.94
C ALA A 171 5.61 12.50 2.90
N TYR A 172 4.44 12.85 2.38
CA TYR A 172 3.27 13.16 3.17
C TYR A 172 2.45 11.88 3.31
N LEU A 173 1.95 11.60 4.50
CA LEU A 173 0.98 10.52 4.72
C LEU A 173 -0.35 11.13 5.16
N TYR A 174 -1.40 10.77 4.46
CA TYR A 174 -2.78 11.09 4.80
C TYR A 174 -3.51 9.79 5.07
N LEU A 175 -4.20 9.72 6.21
CA LEU A 175 -5.16 8.68 6.51
C LEU A 175 -6.50 9.37 6.71
N THR A 176 -7.53 8.86 6.03
CA THR A 176 -8.91 9.31 6.17
C THR A 176 -9.78 8.10 6.49
N HIS A 177 -10.60 8.21 7.52
CA HIS A 177 -11.55 7.17 7.90
C HIS A 177 -12.98 7.66 7.62
N PRO A 178 -13.92 6.79 7.22
CA PRO A 178 -15.31 7.14 6.92
C PRO A 178 -16.07 7.84 8.05
N SER A 179 -15.63 7.62 9.29
CA SER A 179 -16.18 8.34 10.45
C SER A 179 -15.86 9.84 10.46
N GLY A 180 -14.99 10.33 9.57
CA GLY A 180 -14.47 11.69 9.56
C GLY A 180 -13.20 11.87 10.41
N ALA A 181 -12.61 10.78 10.90
CA ALA A 181 -11.29 10.83 11.53
C ALA A 181 -10.20 10.97 10.46
N GLU A 182 -9.20 11.81 10.72
CA GLU A 182 -8.10 12.09 9.79
C GLU A 182 -6.76 12.08 10.54
N VAL A 183 -5.71 11.55 9.92
CA VAL A 183 -4.32 11.61 10.44
C VAL A 183 -3.40 12.05 9.31
N HIS A 184 -2.70 13.16 9.48
CA HIS A 184 -1.76 13.70 8.51
C HIS A 184 -0.36 13.72 9.11
N LEU A 185 0.62 13.16 8.41
CA LEU A 185 2.05 13.29 8.72
C LEU A 185 2.69 14.09 7.60
N ALA A 186 3.26 15.22 7.96
CA ALA A 186 3.91 16.12 7.03
C ALA A 186 5.42 15.83 6.93
N GLN A 187 6.02 16.44 5.90
CA GLN A 187 7.43 16.27 5.56
C GLN A 187 8.40 16.73 6.65
N ASP A 188 8.03 17.76 7.40
CA ASP A 188 8.77 18.34 8.51
C ASP A 188 8.69 17.51 9.80
N GLY A 189 7.96 16.38 9.77
CA GLY A 189 7.70 15.55 10.95
C GLY A 189 6.44 15.97 11.71
N SER A 190 5.76 17.04 11.28
CA SER A 190 4.54 17.49 11.93
C SER A 190 3.44 16.44 11.80
N VAL A 191 2.69 16.23 12.88
CA VAL A 191 1.59 15.26 12.95
C VAL A 191 0.32 15.99 13.31
N ARG A 192 -0.73 15.78 12.52
CA ARG A 192 -2.08 16.28 12.83
C ARG A 192 -3.05 15.12 12.90
N VAL A 193 -3.82 15.05 13.98
CA VAL A 193 -4.92 14.11 14.16
C VAL A 193 -6.20 14.90 14.33
N LYS A 194 -7.25 14.54 13.60
CA LYS A 194 -8.60 15.10 13.73
C LYS A 194 -9.57 13.99 14.06
N THR A 195 -10.39 14.19 15.08
CA THR A 195 -11.43 13.23 15.46
C THR A 195 -12.74 13.52 14.70
N PRO A 196 -13.66 12.54 14.60
CA PRO A 196 -15.00 12.74 14.06
C PRO A 196 -15.78 13.88 14.71
N ALA A 197 -15.55 14.10 16.01
CA ALA A 197 -16.18 15.17 16.78
C ALA A 197 -15.56 16.56 16.52
N GLY A 198 -14.53 16.67 15.67
CA GLY A 198 -13.85 17.92 15.33
C GLY A 198 -12.75 18.34 16.29
N HIS A 199 -12.32 17.47 17.21
CA HIS A 199 -11.12 17.73 18.02
C HIS A 199 -9.88 17.61 17.16
N THR A 200 -8.88 18.43 17.41
CA THR A 200 -7.62 18.39 16.68
C THR A 200 -6.45 18.31 17.66
N PHE A 201 -5.55 17.38 17.40
CA PHE A 201 -4.23 17.31 18.00
C PHE A 201 -3.20 17.64 16.93
N THR A 202 -2.22 18.47 17.23
CA THR A 202 -1.17 18.88 16.31
C THR A 202 0.16 18.90 17.05
N LEU A 203 1.13 18.19 16.50
CA LEU A 203 2.54 18.30 16.84
C LEU A 203 3.21 18.99 15.65
N ASP A 204 3.77 20.16 15.89
CA ASP A 204 4.60 20.90 14.95
C ASP A 204 6.04 20.79 15.45
N GLU A 205 6.91 20.08 14.72
CA GLU A 205 8.32 19.92 15.10
C GLU A 205 9.16 21.16 14.75
N GLY A 206 8.57 22.16 14.09
CA GLY A 206 9.25 23.31 13.55
C GLY A 206 10.24 22.97 12.42
N GLU A 207 10.84 23.99 11.80
CA GLU A 207 11.96 23.75 10.89
C GLU A 207 13.18 23.25 11.66
N PHE A 208 13.88 22.22 11.15
CA PHE A 208 15.09 21.60 11.72
C PHE A 208 15.83 22.44 12.79
N GLY A 209 15.55 22.15 14.07
CA GLY A 209 16.21 22.78 15.22
C GLY A 209 15.43 23.94 15.87
N ALA A 210 14.32 24.37 15.27
CA ALA A 210 13.32 25.18 15.95
C ALA A 210 12.60 24.31 16.99
N PRO A 211 12.29 24.85 18.17
CA PRO A 211 11.70 24.05 19.21
C PRO A 211 10.18 23.94 18.96
N GLY A 212 9.70 22.70 18.82
CA GLY A 212 8.34 22.41 18.37
C GLY A 212 7.20 22.85 19.32
N GLU A 213 5.98 22.82 18.80
CA GLU A 213 4.74 23.13 19.51
C GLU A 213 3.78 21.93 19.47
N LEU A 214 3.22 21.57 20.62
CA LEU A 214 2.13 20.59 20.70
C LEU A 214 0.84 21.31 21.09
N THR A 215 -0.17 21.23 20.23
CA THR A 215 -1.47 21.86 20.43
C THR A 215 -2.60 20.83 20.38
N TRP A 216 -3.40 20.78 21.43
CA TRP A 216 -4.69 20.11 21.47
C TRP A 216 -5.80 21.15 21.48
N ARG A 217 -6.77 21.00 20.58
CA ARG A 217 -7.95 21.86 20.48
C ARG A 217 -9.21 20.99 20.52
N HIS A 218 -10.07 21.28 21.48
CA HIS A 218 -11.40 20.72 21.56
C HIS A 218 -12.35 21.43 20.59
N ALA A 219 -13.43 20.75 20.18
CA ALA A 219 -14.38 21.29 19.21
C ALA A 219 -15.19 22.48 19.76
N SER A 220 -15.36 22.56 21.09
CA SER A 220 -16.00 23.69 21.77
C SER A 220 -15.08 24.89 22.02
N GLY A 221 -13.83 24.86 21.53
CA GLY A 221 -12.90 26.00 21.62
C GLY A 221 -11.91 25.97 22.78
N HIS A 222 -11.88 24.93 23.63
CA HIS A 222 -10.79 24.76 24.59
C HIS A 222 -9.48 24.44 23.84
N VAL A 223 -8.37 25.03 24.28
CA VAL A 223 -7.06 24.81 23.68
C VAL A 223 -6.04 24.57 24.79
N VAL A 224 -5.23 23.53 24.63
CA VAL A 224 -4.03 23.27 25.43
C VAL A 224 -2.85 23.32 24.49
N ARG A 225 -1.88 24.18 24.78
CA ARG A 225 -0.67 24.35 23.98
C ARG A 225 0.55 24.15 24.87
N LEU A 226 1.46 23.30 24.43
CA LEU A 226 2.76 23.03 25.03
C LEU A 226 3.80 23.60 24.08
N THR A 227 4.49 24.64 24.54
CA THR A 227 5.61 25.25 23.85
C THR A 227 6.89 24.99 24.65
N PRO A 228 8.05 25.25 24.05
CA PRO A 228 9.34 25.14 24.74
C PRO A 228 9.47 26.14 25.91
N THR A 229 8.66 27.21 25.89
CA THR A 229 8.63 28.26 26.91
C THR A 229 7.59 28.01 28.00
N GLY A 230 6.69 27.04 27.85
CA GLY A 230 5.71 26.71 28.87
C GLY A 230 4.43 26.06 28.34
N ILE A 231 3.40 26.03 29.20
CA ILE A 231 2.09 25.45 28.89
C ILE A 231 1.04 26.55 28.97
N VAL A 232 0.21 26.66 27.95
CA VAL A 232 -0.92 27.60 27.91
C VAL A 232 -2.22 26.82 27.81
N VAL A 233 -3.14 27.07 28.74
CA VAL A 233 -4.47 26.48 28.75
C VAL A 233 -5.51 27.58 28.57
N HIS A 234 -6.25 27.52 27.47
CA HIS A 234 -7.40 28.38 27.21
C HIS A 234 -8.68 27.57 27.38
N SER A 235 -9.52 27.96 28.34
CA SER A 235 -10.85 27.39 28.49
C SER A 235 -11.91 28.36 27.97
N ALA A 236 -12.84 27.87 27.15
CA ALA A 236 -14.03 28.63 26.74
C ALA A 236 -15.08 28.76 27.86
N GLY A 237 -14.91 28.03 28.97
CA GLY A 237 -15.76 28.10 30.16
C GLY A 237 -14.92 28.10 31.43
N THR A 238 -15.45 27.56 32.52
CA THR A 238 -14.71 27.44 33.78
C THR A 238 -13.52 26.49 33.64
N LEU A 239 -12.36 26.89 34.17
CA LEU A 239 -11.21 26.00 34.35
C LEU A 239 -11.23 25.45 35.78
N THR A 240 -11.31 24.13 35.93
CA THR A 240 -11.23 23.46 37.24
C THR A 240 -10.00 22.56 37.26
N LEU A 241 -9.11 22.81 38.21
CA LEU A 241 -7.92 21.99 38.45
C LEU A 241 -8.20 21.09 39.65
N THR A 242 -8.30 19.78 39.42
CA THR A 242 -8.54 18.78 40.47
C THR A 242 -7.35 17.85 40.55
N ALA A 243 -6.83 17.63 41.76
CA ALA A 243 -5.79 16.63 42.01
C ALA A 243 -6.21 15.73 43.18
N ALA A 244 -5.88 14.45 43.10
CA ALA A 244 -6.06 13.51 44.21
C ALA A 244 -5.05 13.77 45.35
N GLY A 245 -3.95 14.48 45.06
CA GLY A 245 -2.95 14.93 46.01
C GLY A 245 -2.83 16.46 46.05
N ALA A 246 -1.64 16.97 46.36
CA ALA A 246 -1.38 18.41 46.36
C ALA A 246 -1.26 18.96 44.92
N VAL A 247 -1.86 20.14 44.69
CA VAL A 247 -1.52 20.99 43.54
C VAL A 247 -0.43 21.96 44.00
N VAL A 248 0.78 21.78 43.47
CA VAL A 248 1.91 22.68 43.75
C VAL A 248 2.11 23.58 42.53
N ILE A 249 2.00 24.89 42.74
CA ILE A 249 2.29 25.91 41.73
C ILE A 249 3.60 26.59 42.15
N ASP A 250 4.68 26.32 41.43
CA ASP A 250 5.99 26.90 41.67
C ASP A 250 6.41 27.72 40.45
N GLY A 251 6.89 28.95 40.71
CA GLY A 251 7.24 29.90 39.67
C GLY A 251 7.81 31.19 40.26
N ALA A 252 8.70 31.85 39.52
CA ALA A 252 9.34 33.09 39.97
C ALA A 252 8.34 34.23 40.26
N SER A 253 7.17 34.19 39.62
CA SER A 253 6.05 35.11 39.87
C SER A 253 4.72 34.39 39.66
N ILE A 254 3.82 34.49 40.64
CA ILE A 254 2.45 33.99 40.53
C ILE A 254 1.51 35.19 40.62
N ALA A 255 0.71 35.41 39.58
CA ALA A 255 -0.33 36.42 39.56
C ALA A 255 -1.70 35.73 39.46
N ILE A 256 -2.63 36.12 40.33
CA ILE A 256 -4.01 35.65 40.34
C ILE A 256 -4.89 36.90 40.17
N GLY A 257 -5.72 36.91 39.13
CA GLY A 257 -6.60 38.03 38.77
C GLY A 257 -8.00 37.56 38.44
#